data_AF-A0A1Q9GJG4-F1
#
_entry.id   AF-A0A1Q9GJG4-F1
#
_cell.length_a   1.000
_cell.length_b   1.000
_cell.length_c   1.000
_cell.angle_alpha   90.00
_cell.angle_beta   90.00
_cell.angle_gamma   90.00
#
_symmetry.space_group_name_H-M   'P 1'
#
loop_
_entity.id
_entity.type
_entity.pdbx_description
1 polymer ?
#
loop_
_entity_poly.entity_id
_entity_poly.type
_entity_poly.pdbx_seq_one_letter_code
_entity_poly.pdbx_strand_id
1 'polypeptide(L)'
;MSTWKLTIKPDSKAGHDPFVLCKNKSLLGIGWSGAYENEQASCISEARRLVEKRYSKWPYAVRKLLEEVKEGDHVWLHQRGHYYLCRAHKDIVLGTAIDQDFMSYDLGHARKADWVKVPEVFVSGAVQRGTIAQRMIQKIKITSEERKCHEVMFNKLFANPNWIPSIDMPRLRDQIVKMKMYELFAIMTPDEVEDVIATYLQSEGWYLIKSTCFRSKPVFEFTMFNKQSETCHVQVKSGRHPDPLPPMKYNEYVADKKLVCLFSTNRNAYPGESVKGVNCLSHEEIYTWIIDNSWSLTEPLKQKLWIYLCEQG
;
A
#
# COMPACT_ATOMS: atom_id res chain seq x y z
N MET A 1 -5.28 -14.17 12.30
CA MET A 1 -5.69 -12.91 11.64
C MET A 1 -4.84 -12.66 10.41
N SER A 2 -5.47 -12.50 9.25
CA SER A 2 -4.86 -12.19 7.96
C SER A 2 -5.16 -10.74 7.56
N THR A 3 -4.49 -10.27 6.50
CA THR A 3 -4.76 -8.97 5.90
C THR A 3 -5.05 -9.14 4.42
N TRP A 4 -6.12 -8.51 3.98
CA TRP A 4 -6.65 -8.63 2.64
C TRP A 4 -6.77 -7.26 1.97
N LYS A 5 -6.72 -7.23 0.66
CA LYS A 5 -7.27 -6.15 -0.17
C LYS A 5 -8.64 -6.61 -0.66
N LEU A 6 -9.63 -5.71 -0.69
CA LEU A 6 -10.87 -5.85 -1.44
C LEU A 6 -11.10 -4.63 -2.35
N THR A 7 -11.58 -4.87 -3.57
CA THR A 7 -12.14 -3.85 -4.47
C THR A 7 -13.63 -4.09 -4.60
N ILE A 8 -14.44 -3.12 -4.18
CA ILE A 8 -15.86 -3.07 -4.53
C ILE A 8 -15.95 -2.38 -5.88
N LYS A 9 -16.63 -3.01 -6.85
CA LYS A 9 -16.73 -2.46 -8.21
C LYS A 9 -17.41 -1.08 -8.18
N PRO A 10 -17.10 -0.18 -9.12
CA PRO A 10 -17.87 1.05 -9.29
C PRO A 10 -19.28 0.75 -9.83
N ASP A 11 -20.12 1.78 -9.83
CA ASP A 11 -21.51 1.78 -10.28
C ASP A 11 -21.69 1.01 -11.60
N SER A 12 -22.53 -0.03 -11.57
CA SER A 12 -22.94 -0.78 -12.77
C SER A 12 -24.19 -0.18 -13.42
N LYS A 13 -24.96 0.61 -12.65
CA LYS A 13 -26.11 1.40 -13.10
C LYS A 13 -26.02 2.80 -12.49
N ALA A 14 -26.39 3.82 -13.26
CA ALA A 14 -26.42 5.20 -12.77
C ALA A 14 -27.27 5.31 -11.49
N GLY A 15 -26.74 5.98 -10.47
CA GLY A 15 -27.41 6.16 -9.17
C GLY A 15 -27.30 4.98 -8.20
N HIS A 16 -26.71 3.85 -8.60
CA HIS A 16 -26.53 2.67 -7.74
C HIS A 16 -25.04 2.43 -7.47
N ASP A 17 -24.52 3.11 -6.44
CA ASP A 17 -23.14 2.99 -6.01
C ASP A 17 -22.99 1.86 -4.96
N PRO A 18 -22.46 0.68 -5.36
CA PRO A 18 -22.31 -0.45 -4.44
C PRO A 18 -21.32 -0.16 -3.31
N PHE A 19 -20.33 0.72 -3.53
CA PHE A 19 -19.38 1.08 -2.49
C PHE A 19 -20.07 1.92 -1.40
N VAL A 20 -20.88 2.90 -1.79
CA VAL A 20 -21.66 3.71 -0.84
C VAL A 20 -22.64 2.84 -0.06
N LEU A 21 -23.38 1.96 -0.74
CA LEU A 21 -24.29 1.02 -0.07
C LEU A 21 -23.55 0.15 0.95
N CYS A 22 -22.45 -0.49 0.52
CA CYS A 22 -21.65 -1.35 1.38
C CYS A 22 -21.10 -0.60 2.59
N LYS A 23 -20.57 0.60 2.40
CA LYS A 23 -20.05 1.43 3.50
C LYS A 23 -21.16 1.81 4.49
N ASN A 24 -22.32 2.26 4.00
CA ASN A 24 -23.44 2.68 4.86
C ASN A 24 -24.02 1.51 5.67
N LYS A 25 -23.99 0.30 5.11
CA LYS A 25 -24.50 -0.91 5.77
C LYS A 25 -23.41 -1.72 6.49
N SER A 26 -22.18 -1.21 6.56
CA SER A 26 -21.06 -1.91 7.22
C SER A 26 -20.81 -3.31 6.62
N LEU A 27 -20.75 -3.38 5.28
CA LEU A 27 -20.60 -4.61 4.49
C LEU A 27 -19.37 -4.57 3.60
N LEU A 28 -18.66 -5.69 3.50
CA LEU A 28 -17.70 -5.99 2.45
C LEU A 28 -18.45 -6.73 1.34
N GLY A 29 -18.76 -6.05 0.21
CA GLY A 29 -19.62 -6.60 -0.84
C GLY A 29 -18.90 -7.02 -2.12
N ILE A 30 -19.45 -8.04 -2.79
CA ILE A 30 -19.03 -8.54 -4.10
C ILE A 30 -20.26 -9.02 -4.91
N GLY A 31 -20.10 -9.12 -6.23
CA GLY A 31 -21.23 -9.28 -7.16
C GLY A 31 -21.80 -10.69 -7.31
N TRP A 32 -22.17 -11.04 -8.55
CA TRP A 32 -22.91 -12.27 -8.91
C TRP A 32 -24.36 -12.27 -8.45
N SER A 33 -24.97 -11.08 -8.35
CA SER A 33 -26.37 -10.89 -7.97
C SER A 33 -27.36 -11.64 -8.86
N GLY A 34 -27.08 -11.78 -10.16
CA GLY A 34 -27.95 -12.49 -11.10
C GLY A 34 -28.16 -13.99 -10.78
N ALA A 35 -27.34 -14.59 -9.91
CA ALA A 35 -27.63 -15.95 -9.41
C ALA A 35 -28.95 -16.02 -8.62
N TYR A 36 -29.41 -14.87 -8.11
CA TYR A 36 -30.55 -14.76 -7.20
C TYR A 36 -31.80 -14.18 -7.85
N GLU A 37 -31.83 -14.08 -9.18
CA GLU A 37 -32.93 -13.46 -9.94
C GLU A 37 -34.28 -14.18 -9.74
N ASN A 38 -34.24 -15.52 -9.65
CA ASN A 38 -35.45 -16.35 -9.52
C ASN A 38 -35.56 -17.06 -8.16
N GLU A 39 -34.47 -17.13 -7.40
CA GLU A 39 -34.37 -17.94 -6.18
C GLU A 39 -33.41 -17.26 -5.21
N GLN A 40 -33.74 -17.17 -3.92
CA GLN A 40 -32.87 -16.60 -2.89
C GLN A 40 -32.10 -17.71 -2.17
N ALA A 41 -30.92 -17.38 -1.64
CA ALA A 41 -30.17 -18.27 -0.74
C ALA A 41 -30.22 -17.76 0.70
N SER A 42 -30.46 -18.67 1.63
CA SER A 42 -30.39 -18.42 3.08
C SER A 42 -29.03 -18.76 3.67
N CYS A 43 -28.22 -19.55 2.95
CA CYS A 43 -26.92 -20.03 3.40
C CYS A 43 -25.89 -20.18 2.27
N ILE A 44 -24.63 -20.41 2.63
CA ILE A 44 -23.51 -20.50 1.67
C ILE A 44 -23.66 -21.71 0.72
N SER A 45 -24.17 -22.85 1.19
CA SER A 45 -24.34 -24.04 0.35
C SER A 45 -25.38 -23.81 -0.75
N GLU A 46 -26.49 -23.16 -0.42
CA GLU A 46 -27.50 -22.72 -1.39
C GLU A 46 -26.93 -21.68 -2.35
N ALA A 47 -26.25 -20.65 -1.84
CA ALA A 47 -25.58 -19.64 -2.65
C ALA A 47 -24.62 -20.27 -3.66
N ARG A 48 -23.80 -21.23 -3.21
CA ARG A 48 -22.88 -21.98 -4.08
C ARG A 48 -23.62 -22.71 -5.18
N ARG A 49 -24.69 -23.45 -4.84
CA ARG A 49 -25.52 -24.16 -5.82
C ARG A 49 -26.12 -23.20 -6.86
N LEU A 50 -26.69 -22.07 -6.42
CA LEU A 50 -27.32 -21.09 -7.32
C LEU A 50 -26.31 -20.43 -8.26
N VAL A 51 -25.16 -20.03 -7.71
CA VAL A 51 -24.08 -19.42 -8.49
C VAL A 51 -23.46 -20.41 -9.46
N GLU A 52 -23.23 -21.66 -9.07
CA GLU A 52 -22.72 -22.71 -9.95
C GLU A 52 -23.73 -23.09 -11.03
N LYS A 53 -25.02 -23.13 -10.71
CA LYS A 53 -26.09 -23.35 -11.69
C LYS A 53 -26.10 -22.28 -12.79
N ARG A 54 -25.88 -21.01 -12.44
CA ARG A 54 -25.91 -19.90 -13.41
C ARG A 54 -24.57 -19.64 -14.11
N TYR A 55 -23.46 -19.74 -13.39
CA TYR A 55 -22.13 -19.32 -13.85
C TYR A 55 -21.11 -20.46 -13.96
N SER A 56 -21.56 -21.71 -13.81
CA SER A 56 -20.79 -22.95 -13.95
C SER A 56 -19.65 -23.17 -12.94
N LYS A 57 -19.38 -22.21 -12.05
CA LYS A 57 -18.35 -22.33 -11.01
C LYS A 57 -18.58 -21.37 -9.86
N TRP A 58 -18.07 -21.74 -8.68
CA TRP A 58 -17.96 -20.84 -7.53
C TRP A 58 -16.83 -19.81 -7.74
N PRO A 59 -17.12 -18.50 -7.85
CA PRO A 59 -16.12 -17.51 -8.22
C PRO A 59 -15.03 -17.37 -7.15
N TYR A 60 -13.80 -17.15 -7.59
CA TYR A 60 -12.64 -16.98 -6.71
C TYR A 60 -12.87 -15.91 -5.63
N ALA A 61 -13.43 -14.76 -6.01
CA ALA A 61 -13.65 -13.66 -5.09
C ALA A 61 -14.67 -14.00 -4.00
N VAL A 62 -15.75 -14.71 -4.38
CA VAL A 62 -16.79 -15.17 -3.44
C VAL A 62 -16.23 -16.19 -2.47
N ARG A 63 -15.50 -17.18 -2.97
CA ARG A 63 -14.79 -18.13 -2.10
C ARG A 63 -13.86 -17.43 -1.10
N LYS A 64 -13.02 -16.50 -1.56
CA LYS A 64 -12.09 -15.79 -0.68
C LYS A 64 -12.82 -15.00 0.41
N LEU A 65 -13.82 -14.20 0.05
CA LEU A 65 -14.50 -13.34 1.01
C LEU A 65 -15.39 -14.11 1.99
N LEU A 66 -16.13 -15.10 1.51
CA LEU A 66 -17.10 -15.81 2.35
C LEU A 66 -16.47 -16.95 3.15
N GLU A 67 -15.42 -17.60 2.64
CA GLU A 67 -14.88 -18.81 3.28
C GLU A 67 -13.50 -18.60 3.90
N GLU A 68 -12.66 -17.73 3.33
CA GLU A 68 -11.28 -17.57 3.81
C GLU A 68 -11.05 -16.34 4.67
N VAL A 69 -11.73 -15.22 4.40
CA VAL A 69 -11.75 -14.07 5.33
C VAL A 69 -12.49 -14.51 6.59
N LYS A 70 -11.81 -14.40 7.73
CA LYS A 70 -12.35 -14.78 9.04
C LYS A 70 -12.71 -13.57 9.87
N GLU A 71 -13.48 -13.79 10.93
CA GLU A 71 -13.74 -12.78 11.94
C GLU A 71 -12.42 -12.23 12.50
N GLY A 72 -12.36 -10.90 12.64
CA GLY A 72 -11.16 -10.17 13.04
C GLY A 72 -10.15 -9.91 11.91
N ASP A 73 -10.27 -10.53 10.73
CA ASP A 73 -9.35 -10.23 9.62
C ASP A 73 -9.47 -8.77 9.17
N HIS A 74 -8.31 -8.17 8.86
CA HIS A 74 -8.24 -6.84 8.28
C HIS A 74 -8.46 -6.87 6.78
N VAL A 75 -9.32 -5.99 6.27
CA VAL A 75 -9.60 -5.85 4.84
C VAL A 75 -9.43 -4.39 4.42
N TRP A 76 -8.42 -4.13 3.60
CA TRP A 76 -8.14 -2.81 3.04
C TRP A 76 -8.94 -2.57 1.77
N LEU A 77 -9.53 -1.38 1.65
CA LEU A 77 -10.11 -0.86 0.42
C LEU A 77 -9.41 0.45 0.05
N HIS A 78 -9.31 0.68 -1.26
CA HIS A 78 -8.86 1.95 -1.80
C HIS A 78 -9.86 2.33 -2.89
N GLN A 79 -10.62 3.39 -2.66
CA GLN A 79 -11.72 3.81 -3.54
C GLN A 79 -11.74 5.34 -3.60
N ARG A 80 -11.76 5.89 -4.81
CA ARG A 80 -11.81 7.35 -5.07
C ARG A 80 -10.76 8.16 -4.29
N GLY A 81 -9.51 7.67 -4.25
CA GLY A 81 -8.40 8.34 -3.55
C GLY A 81 -8.46 8.26 -2.03
N HIS A 82 -9.29 7.38 -1.47
CA HIS A 82 -9.42 7.20 -0.02
C HIS A 82 -9.17 5.75 0.39
N TYR A 83 -8.43 5.60 1.49
CA TYR A 83 -8.17 4.32 2.11
C TYR A 83 -9.17 4.04 3.23
N TYR A 84 -9.56 2.77 3.32
CA TYR A 84 -10.42 2.25 4.37
C TYR A 84 -9.81 0.96 4.91
N LEU A 85 -9.84 0.82 6.22
CA LEU A 85 -9.47 -0.41 6.91
C LEU A 85 -10.73 -0.96 7.57
N CYS A 86 -11.07 -2.19 7.22
CA CYS A 86 -12.22 -2.88 7.76
C CYS A 86 -11.79 -4.03 8.66
N ARG A 87 -12.57 -4.31 9.69
CA ARG A 87 -12.43 -5.51 10.54
C ARG A 87 -13.62 -6.42 10.28
N ALA A 88 -13.36 -7.57 9.69
CA ALA A 88 -14.40 -8.50 9.25
C ALA A 88 -15.12 -9.15 10.43
N HIS A 89 -16.44 -9.30 10.33
CA HIS A 89 -17.27 -10.08 11.26
C HIS A 89 -17.52 -11.47 10.70
N LYS A 90 -18.04 -12.39 11.53
CA LYS A 90 -18.40 -13.75 11.08
C LYS A 90 -19.61 -13.78 10.15
N ASP A 91 -20.53 -12.84 10.28
CA ASP A 91 -21.83 -12.83 9.59
C ASP A 91 -21.71 -12.56 8.08
N ILE A 92 -22.48 -13.34 7.32
CA ILE A 92 -22.59 -13.24 5.87
C ILE A 92 -24.02 -12.88 5.51
N VAL A 93 -24.18 -12.00 4.53
CA VAL A 93 -25.47 -11.59 3.97
C VAL A 93 -25.50 -11.86 2.47
N LEU A 94 -26.64 -12.29 1.97
CA LEU A 94 -26.83 -12.76 0.59
C LEU A 94 -28.08 -12.13 0.00
N GLY A 95 -28.05 -11.86 -1.31
CA GLY A 95 -29.23 -11.40 -2.06
C GLY A 95 -30.00 -10.27 -1.38
N THR A 96 -31.29 -10.47 -1.17
CA THR A 96 -32.20 -9.47 -0.58
C THR A 96 -31.84 -9.05 0.85
N ALA A 97 -31.06 -9.84 1.59
CA ALA A 97 -30.58 -9.47 2.92
C ALA A 97 -29.49 -8.38 2.88
N ILE A 98 -28.88 -8.14 1.72
CA ILE A 98 -27.95 -7.02 1.49
C ILE A 98 -28.77 -5.73 1.32
N ASP A 99 -29.70 -5.75 0.38
CA ASP A 99 -30.61 -4.66 0.04
C ASP A 99 -31.76 -5.20 -0.82
N GLN A 100 -32.92 -4.55 -0.83
CA GLN A 100 -34.03 -4.95 -1.72
C GLN A 100 -33.62 -4.81 -3.19
N ASP A 101 -32.82 -3.79 -3.52
CA ASP A 101 -32.34 -3.49 -4.86
C ASP A 101 -30.93 -4.03 -5.13
N PHE A 102 -30.45 -5.03 -4.38
CA PHE A 102 -29.08 -5.56 -4.47
C PHE A 102 -28.64 -5.92 -5.91
N MET A 103 -29.58 -6.34 -6.76
CA MET A 103 -29.33 -6.64 -8.18
C MET A 103 -28.95 -5.39 -8.98
N SER A 104 -29.54 -4.23 -8.67
CA SER A 104 -29.19 -2.97 -9.33
C SER A 104 -27.79 -2.46 -8.94
N TYR A 105 -27.28 -2.89 -7.79
CA TYR A 105 -25.90 -2.64 -7.36
C TYR A 105 -24.89 -3.70 -7.86
N ASP A 106 -25.36 -4.75 -8.54
CA ASP A 106 -24.59 -5.98 -8.80
C ASP A 106 -23.86 -6.49 -7.53
N LEU A 107 -24.60 -6.68 -6.43
CA LEU A 107 -24.08 -7.17 -5.14
C LEU A 107 -24.81 -8.43 -4.69
N GLY A 108 -24.30 -9.62 -5.01
CA GLY A 108 -24.94 -10.88 -4.63
C GLY A 108 -24.54 -11.38 -3.24
N HIS A 109 -23.37 -10.96 -2.75
CA HIS A 109 -22.77 -11.52 -1.54
C HIS A 109 -22.06 -10.44 -0.74
N ALA A 110 -22.19 -10.47 0.58
CA ALA A 110 -21.42 -9.61 1.46
C ALA A 110 -21.07 -10.28 2.79
N ARG A 111 -20.03 -9.76 3.44
CA ARG A 111 -19.67 -10.08 4.83
C ARG A 111 -19.79 -8.81 5.66
N LYS A 112 -20.37 -8.88 6.86
CA LYS A 112 -20.41 -7.72 7.77
C LYS A 112 -19.00 -7.34 8.22
N ALA A 113 -18.75 -6.05 8.44
CA ALA A 113 -17.48 -5.56 8.94
C ALA A 113 -17.63 -4.17 9.56
N ASP A 114 -16.79 -3.86 10.52
CA ASP A 114 -16.61 -2.48 10.97
C ASP A 114 -15.66 -1.75 10.02
N TRP A 115 -15.88 -0.45 9.80
CA TRP A 115 -15.11 0.36 8.84
C TRP A 115 -14.50 1.58 9.53
N VAL A 116 -13.23 1.86 9.22
CA VAL A 116 -12.61 3.16 9.51
C VAL A 116 -12.02 3.75 8.23
N LYS A 117 -12.16 5.07 8.06
CA LYS A 117 -11.42 5.80 7.02
C LYS A 117 -10.01 6.04 7.56
N VAL A 118 -9.00 5.69 6.78
CA VAL A 118 -7.60 5.86 7.17
C VAL A 118 -7.00 7.03 6.40
N PRO A 119 -6.41 8.02 7.09
CA PRO A 119 -5.59 9.04 6.44
C PRO A 119 -4.49 8.40 5.58
N GLU A 120 -4.31 8.88 4.35
CA GLU A 120 -3.33 8.31 3.41
C GLU A 120 -1.91 8.29 4.00
N VAL A 121 -1.58 9.31 4.80
CA VAL A 121 -0.30 9.44 5.49
C VAL A 121 0.02 8.26 6.43
N PHE A 122 -0.99 7.53 6.92
CA PHE A 122 -0.78 6.36 7.79
C PHE A 122 -0.58 5.04 7.02
N VAL A 123 -0.82 5.04 5.70
CA VAL A 123 -0.81 3.81 4.90
C VAL A 123 0.61 3.41 4.55
N SER A 124 1.04 2.23 4.98
CA SER A 124 2.38 1.71 4.68
C SER A 124 2.56 1.44 3.19
N GLY A 125 3.82 1.49 2.72
CA GLY A 125 4.12 1.15 1.33
C GLY A 125 3.66 -0.26 0.93
N ALA A 126 3.67 -1.23 1.87
CA ALA A 126 3.18 -2.58 1.62
C ALA A 126 1.68 -2.62 1.32
N VAL A 127 0.88 -1.83 2.04
CA VAL A 127 -0.57 -1.71 1.82
C VAL A 127 -0.86 -0.94 0.53
N GLN A 128 -0.17 0.18 0.26
CA GLN A 128 -0.36 0.92 -0.99
C GLN A 128 -0.12 0.02 -2.21
N ARG A 129 1.01 -0.69 -2.26
CA ARG A 129 1.30 -1.67 -3.33
C ARG A 129 0.29 -2.80 -3.39
N GLY A 130 -0.12 -3.33 -2.22
CA GLY A 130 -1.10 -4.40 -2.12
C GLY A 130 -2.50 -4.01 -2.59
N THR A 131 -2.84 -2.72 -2.52
CA THR A 131 -4.17 -2.20 -2.89
C THR A 131 -4.29 -1.78 -4.36
N ILE A 132 -3.16 -1.58 -5.06
CA ILE A 132 -3.09 -1.32 -6.51
C ILE A 132 -3.25 -2.60 -7.35
N ALA A 133 -3.04 -3.77 -6.74
CA ALA A 133 -3.05 -5.04 -7.45
C ALA A 133 -4.37 -5.33 -8.19
N GLN A 134 -4.26 -6.03 -9.31
CA GLN A 134 -5.38 -6.26 -10.25
C GLN A 134 -6.51 -7.14 -9.69
N ARG A 135 -6.24 -8.01 -8.71
CA ARG A 135 -7.25 -8.94 -8.21
C ARG A 135 -8.22 -8.23 -7.28
N MET A 136 -9.52 -8.47 -7.49
CA MET A 136 -10.61 -7.93 -6.65
C MET A 136 -10.40 -8.21 -5.16
N ILE A 137 -9.96 -9.42 -4.81
CA ILE A 137 -9.61 -9.78 -3.43
C ILE A 137 -8.32 -10.58 -3.42
N GLN A 138 -7.43 -10.25 -2.49
CA GLN A 138 -6.15 -10.96 -2.33
C GLN A 138 -5.58 -10.75 -0.92
N LYS A 139 -4.76 -11.70 -0.46
CA LYS A 139 -3.98 -11.52 0.77
C LYS A 139 -2.84 -10.54 0.51
N ILE A 140 -2.69 -9.55 1.39
CA ILE A 140 -1.51 -8.69 1.44
C ILE A 140 -0.52 -9.35 2.39
N LYS A 141 0.70 -9.63 1.90
CA LYS A 141 1.77 -10.23 2.70
C LYS A 141 2.43 -9.16 3.56
N ILE A 142 2.00 -9.06 4.80
CA ILE A 142 2.55 -8.14 5.82
C ILE A 142 3.23 -8.91 6.96
N THR A 143 4.11 -8.24 7.72
CA THR A 143 4.74 -8.79 8.93
C THR A 143 3.78 -8.84 10.12
N SER A 144 4.22 -9.43 11.24
CA SER A 144 3.47 -9.40 12.51
C SER A 144 3.37 -7.98 13.07
N GLU A 145 4.39 -7.17 12.87
CA GLU A 145 4.50 -5.79 13.37
C GLU A 145 3.58 -4.87 12.58
N GLU A 146 3.57 -4.96 11.24
CA GLU A 146 2.60 -4.25 10.40
C GLU A 146 1.15 -4.62 10.77
N ARG A 147 0.91 -5.88 11.14
CA ARG A 147 -0.41 -6.32 11.59
C ARG A 147 -0.84 -5.67 12.90
N LYS A 148 0.09 -5.48 13.85
CA LYS A 148 -0.17 -4.74 15.09
C LYS A 148 -0.49 -3.28 14.79
N CYS A 149 0.18 -2.66 13.81
CA CYS A 149 -0.12 -1.30 13.37
C CYS A 149 -1.56 -1.18 12.88
N HIS A 150 -2.04 -2.18 12.13
CA HIS A 150 -3.42 -2.18 11.66
C HIS A 150 -4.42 -2.22 12.82
N GLU A 151 -4.16 -3.01 13.87
CA GLU A 151 -4.98 -3.03 15.08
C GLU A 151 -5.00 -1.66 15.78
N VAL A 152 -3.82 -1.08 16.01
CA VAL A 152 -3.69 0.26 16.62
C VAL A 152 -4.47 1.29 15.81
N MET A 153 -4.22 1.38 14.50
CA MET A 153 -4.91 2.33 13.63
C MET A 153 -6.42 2.11 13.66
N PHE A 154 -6.86 0.85 13.57
CA PHE A 154 -8.27 0.52 13.59
C PHE A 154 -8.91 0.98 14.90
N ASN A 155 -8.36 0.58 16.05
CA ASN A 155 -8.93 0.90 17.36
C ASN A 155 -8.96 2.41 17.63
N LYS A 156 -7.88 3.12 17.31
CA LYS A 156 -7.80 4.59 17.50
C LYS A 156 -8.77 5.34 16.58
N LEU A 157 -8.82 4.99 15.29
CA LEU A 157 -9.71 5.65 14.33
C LEU A 157 -11.18 5.27 14.52
N PHE A 158 -11.45 4.07 15.02
CA PHE A 158 -12.81 3.63 15.34
C PHE A 158 -13.35 4.40 16.55
N ALA A 159 -12.51 4.63 17.57
CA ALA A 159 -12.87 5.45 18.73
C ALA A 159 -12.93 6.96 18.41
N ASN A 160 -12.01 7.45 17.56
CA ASN A 160 -11.94 8.84 17.15
C ASN A 160 -11.50 8.94 15.67
N PRO A 161 -12.42 9.20 14.72
CA PRO A 161 -12.11 9.30 13.30
C PRO A 161 -11.12 10.40 12.92
N ASN A 162 -10.90 11.39 13.79
CA ASN A 162 -9.96 12.49 13.61
C ASN A 162 -8.66 12.28 14.39
N TRP A 163 -8.40 11.07 14.89
CA TRP A 163 -7.19 10.78 15.65
C TRP A 163 -5.93 10.99 14.80
N ILE A 164 -4.97 11.69 15.39
CA ILE A 164 -3.62 11.91 14.85
C ILE A 164 -2.64 11.56 15.98
N PRO A 165 -1.56 10.79 15.71
CA PRO A 165 -0.57 10.47 16.73
C PRO A 165 0.17 11.72 17.21
N SER A 166 0.41 11.81 18.53
CA SER A 166 1.28 12.83 19.11
C SER A 166 2.72 12.32 19.12
N ILE A 167 3.57 12.89 18.28
CA ILE A 167 4.93 12.40 18.06
C ILE A 167 5.90 13.01 19.07
N ASP A 168 6.58 12.16 19.84
CA ASP A 168 7.76 12.50 20.62
C ASP A 168 9.01 12.16 19.80
N MET A 169 9.66 13.18 19.23
CA MET A 169 10.81 13.00 18.34
C MET A 169 12.01 12.31 19.00
N PRO A 170 12.45 12.69 20.22
CA PRO A 170 13.46 11.93 20.97
C PRO A 170 13.12 10.45 21.09
N ARG A 171 11.89 10.12 21.55
CA ARG A 171 11.47 8.73 21.70
C ARG A 171 11.41 7.99 20.36
N LEU A 172 10.92 8.64 19.31
CA LEU A 172 10.85 8.06 17.97
C LEU A 172 12.26 7.69 17.48
N ARG A 173 13.22 8.61 17.60
CA ARG A 173 14.61 8.39 17.21
C ARG A 173 15.20 7.18 17.92
N ASP A 174 15.01 7.08 19.24
CA ASP A 174 15.49 5.95 20.04
C ASP A 174 14.91 4.60 19.59
N GLN A 175 13.70 4.59 19.04
CA GLN A 175 13.11 3.37 18.49
C GLN A 175 13.60 3.07 17.07
N ILE A 176 13.76 4.08 16.20
CA ILE A 176 14.26 3.87 14.84
C ILE A 176 15.67 3.25 14.89
N VAL A 177 16.54 3.69 15.80
CA VAL A 177 17.90 3.13 15.96
C VAL A 177 17.89 1.62 16.25
N LYS A 178 16.84 1.12 16.91
CA LYS A 178 16.69 -0.30 17.26
C LYS A 178 16.04 -1.12 16.14
N MET A 179 15.50 -0.46 15.12
CA MET A 179 14.82 -1.07 14.00
C MET A 179 15.83 -1.70 13.04
N LYS A 180 15.45 -2.78 12.36
CA LYS A 180 16.31 -3.33 11.30
C LYS A 180 16.18 -2.47 10.04
N MET A 181 17.29 -2.22 9.37
CA MET A 181 17.37 -1.47 8.11
C MET A 181 16.31 -1.87 7.07
N TYR A 182 16.16 -3.17 6.79
CA TYR A 182 15.17 -3.64 5.81
C TYR A 182 13.72 -3.54 6.27
N GLU A 183 13.46 -3.43 7.58
CA GLU A 183 12.12 -3.15 8.08
C GLU A 183 11.78 -1.68 7.86
N LEU A 184 12.73 -0.76 8.07
CA LEU A 184 12.56 0.68 7.79
C LEU A 184 12.21 0.92 6.32
N PHE A 185 12.97 0.31 5.41
CA PHE A 185 12.73 0.41 3.97
C PHE A 185 11.39 -0.20 3.54
N ALA A 186 10.87 -1.20 4.26
CA ALA A 186 9.59 -1.82 3.93
C ALA A 186 8.38 -0.94 4.29
N ILE A 187 8.51 -0.12 5.34
CA ILE A 187 7.47 0.83 5.79
C ILE A 187 7.32 1.98 4.79
N MET A 188 8.44 2.49 4.30
CA MET A 188 8.47 3.64 3.38
C MET A 188 7.70 3.36 2.08
N THR A 189 7.00 4.40 1.61
CA THR A 189 6.42 4.43 0.27
C THR A 189 7.52 4.66 -0.77
N PRO A 190 7.26 4.38 -2.06
CA PRO A 190 8.22 4.72 -3.11
C PRO A 190 8.68 6.17 -3.07
N ASP A 191 7.73 7.09 -2.99
CA ASP A 191 7.99 8.54 -2.91
C ASP A 191 8.86 8.90 -1.68
N GLU A 192 8.65 8.26 -0.53
CA GLU A 192 9.47 8.53 0.67
C GLU A 192 10.91 8.03 0.54
N VAL A 193 11.13 6.91 -0.16
CA VAL A 193 12.48 6.45 -0.46
C VAL A 193 13.16 7.41 -1.43
N GLU A 194 12.45 7.90 -2.44
CA GLU A 194 12.95 8.91 -3.37
C GLU A 194 13.31 10.22 -2.65
N ASP A 195 12.46 10.69 -1.73
CA ASP A 195 12.70 11.89 -0.91
C ASP A 195 13.96 11.74 -0.04
N VAL A 196 14.15 10.58 0.59
CA VAL A 196 15.37 10.29 1.38
C VAL A 196 16.61 10.35 0.49
N ILE A 197 16.59 9.71 -0.68
CA ILE A 197 17.75 9.71 -1.59
C ILE A 197 18.02 11.11 -2.13
N ALA A 198 16.98 11.86 -2.50
CA ALA A 198 17.13 13.25 -2.93
C ALA A 198 17.71 14.13 -1.81
N THR A 199 17.31 13.92 -0.56
CA THR A 199 17.81 14.70 0.58
C THR A 199 19.25 14.34 0.93
N TYR A 200 19.60 13.05 0.90
CA TYR A 200 20.98 12.58 1.03
C TYR A 200 21.88 13.20 -0.05
N LEU A 201 21.49 13.11 -1.32
CA LEU A 201 22.29 13.71 -2.40
C LEU A 201 22.40 15.24 -2.25
N GLN A 202 21.37 15.90 -1.70
CA GLN A 202 21.47 17.33 -1.37
C GLN A 202 22.49 17.63 -0.27
N SER A 203 22.65 16.77 0.74
CA SER A 203 23.75 16.92 1.71
C SER A 203 25.13 16.73 1.07
N GLU A 204 25.20 15.94 0.00
CA GLU A 204 26.41 15.73 -0.82
C GLU A 204 26.65 16.83 -1.88
N GLY A 205 25.91 17.94 -1.84
CA GLY A 205 26.13 19.10 -2.71
C GLY A 205 25.43 19.03 -4.07
N TRP A 206 24.50 18.09 -4.25
CA TRP A 206 23.56 18.09 -5.37
C TRP A 206 22.34 18.97 -5.08
N TYR A 207 21.64 19.40 -6.12
CA TYR A 207 20.47 20.27 -6.01
C TYR A 207 19.34 19.70 -6.87
N LEU A 208 18.21 19.43 -6.23
CA LEU A 208 17.00 18.96 -6.91
C LEU A 208 16.34 20.14 -7.63
N ILE A 209 16.08 19.98 -8.92
CA ILE A 209 15.32 20.97 -9.71
C ILE A 209 13.95 20.38 -9.98
N LYS A 210 12.89 20.94 -9.38
CA LYS A 210 11.52 20.41 -9.44
C LYS A 210 11.04 20.05 -10.86
N SER A 211 11.48 20.80 -11.87
CA SER A 211 11.10 20.54 -13.26
C SER A 211 11.67 19.25 -13.85
N THR A 212 12.52 18.51 -13.10
CA THR A 212 13.06 17.21 -13.53
C THR A 212 12.29 16.03 -12.96
N CYS A 213 11.41 16.22 -11.96
CA CYS A 213 10.66 15.17 -11.25
C CYS A 213 9.37 14.74 -11.97
N PHE A 214 9.20 15.06 -13.27
CA PHE A 214 7.99 14.70 -13.99
C PHE A 214 8.03 13.25 -14.48
N ARG A 215 6.94 12.52 -14.20
CA ARG A 215 6.71 11.10 -14.58
C ARG A 215 6.80 10.80 -16.09
N SER A 216 6.94 11.81 -16.94
CA SER A 216 7.10 11.64 -18.39
C SER A 216 8.50 11.15 -18.80
N LYS A 217 9.45 11.02 -17.86
CA LYS A 217 10.77 10.41 -18.08
C LYS A 217 10.79 9.01 -17.45
N PRO A 218 10.58 7.92 -18.21
CA PRO A 218 10.33 6.59 -17.62
C PRO A 218 11.58 5.91 -17.04
N VAL A 219 12.79 6.40 -17.33
CA VAL A 219 14.04 5.72 -16.96
C VAL A 219 14.54 6.10 -15.57
N PHE A 220 14.33 7.36 -15.16
CA PHE A 220 14.86 7.93 -13.92
C PHE A 220 13.72 8.61 -13.16
N GLU A 221 13.70 8.48 -11.84
CA GLU A 221 12.69 9.11 -11.00
C GLU A 221 12.90 10.65 -10.95
N PHE A 222 14.16 11.12 -10.96
CA PHE A 222 14.48 12.55 -11.05
C PHE A 222 15.92 12.82 -11.53
N THR A 223 16.26 14.11 -11.72
CA THR A 223 17.62 14.55 -12.10
C THR A 223 18.05 15.74 -11.24
N MET A 224 19.31 15.73 -10.80
CA MET A 224 19.90 16.76 -9.95
C MET A 224 21.12 17.40 -10.61
N PHE A 225 21.51 18.57 -10.12
CA PHE A 225 22.68 19.32 -10.61
C PHE A 225 23.58 19.75 -9.47
N ASN A 226 24.86 20.00 -9.72
CA ASN A 226 25.77 20.59 -8.73
C ASN A 226 26.35 21.93 -9.21
N LYS A 227 27.15 22.58 -8.37
CA LYS A 227 27.75 23.90 -8.67
C LYS A 227 28.77 23.84 -9.83
N GLN A 228 29.26 22.65 -10.15
CA GLN A 228 30.19 22.39 -11.26
C GLN A 228 29.46 22.18 -12.60
N SER A 229 28.14 22.35 -12.61
CA SER A 229 27.26 22.08 -13.76
C SER A 229 27.28 20.62 -14.21
N GLU A 230 27.52 19.70 -13.27
CA GLU A 230 27.32 18.27 -13.50
C GLU A 230 25.85 17.91 -13.32
N THR A 231 25.41 16.89 -14.04
CA THR A 231 24.05 16.33 -14.02
C THR A 231 24.10 14.93 -13.43
N CYS A 232 23.27 14.65 -12.43
CA CYS A 232 23.09 13.32 -11.86
C CYS A 232 21.68 12.80 -12.15
N HIS A 233 21.59 11.73 -12.93
CA HIS A 233 20.34 11.01 -13.18
C HIS A 233 20.12 9.98 -12.07
N VAL A 234 19.01 10.09 -11.34
CA VAL A 234 18.78 9.26 -10.15
C VAL A 234 17.69 8.23 -10.42
N GLN A 235 18.01 6.97 -10.19
CA GLN A 235 17.05 5.87 -10.26
C GLN A 235 16.90 5.20 -8.91
N VAL A 236 15.66 5.13 -8.45
CA VAL A 236 15.29 4.52 -7.17
C VAL A 236 14.33 3.36 -7.41
N LYS A 237 14.59 2.21 -6.77
CA LYS A 237 13.65 1.08 -6.76
C LYS A 237 13.39 0.59 -5.34
N SER A 238 12.15 0.71 -4.89
CA SER A 238 11.77 0.38 -3.52
C SER A 238 10.68 -0.69 -3.45
N GLY A 239 10.59 -1.32 -2.28
CA GLY A 239 9.61 -2.35 -1.96
C GLY A 239 10.22 -3.56 -1.28
N ARG A 240 9.43 -4.62 -1.13
CA ARG A 240 9.87 -5.85 -0.45
C ARG A 240 10.84 -6.67 -1.29
N HIS A 241 10.59 -6.71 -2.60
CA HIS A 241 11.40 -7.43 -3.59
C HIS A 241 11.42 -6.63 -4.90
N PRO A 242 11.96 -5.40 -4.93
CA PRO A 242 12.01 -4.64 -6.17
C PRO A 242 12.99 -5.29 -7.15
N ASP A 243 12.81 -5.03 -8.44
CA ASP A 243 13.77 -5.47 -9.44
C ASP A 243 15.16 -4.90 -9.14
N PRO A 244 16.23 -5.67 -9.37
CA PRO A 244 17.58 -5.16 -9.24
C PRO A 244 17.85 -4.08 -10.29
N LEU A 245 18.88 -3.27 -10.02
CA LEU A 245 19.39 -2.20 -10.87
C LEU A 245 20.81 -2.55 -11.36
N PRO A 246 20.97 -3.40 -12.40
CA PRO A 246 22.30 -3.72 -12.93
C PRO A 246 22.99 -2.47 -13.48
N PRO A 247 24.19 -2.08 -13.00
CA PRO A 247 24.85 -0.84 -13.42
C PRO A 247 25.09 -0.75 -14.93
N MET A 248 25.40 -1.87 -15.58
CA MET A 248 25.59 -1.96 -17.03
C MET A 248 24.41 -1.45 -17.87
N LYS A 249 23.17 -1.53 -17.36
CA LYS A 249 21.98 -1.01 -18.06
C LYS A 249 21.97 0.53 -18.16
N TYR A 250 22.79 1.20 -17.37
CA TYR A 250 22.83 2.65 -17.28
C TYR A 250 24.05 3.29 -17.93
N ASN A 251 24.95 2.48 -18.52
CA ASN A 251 26.20 2.95 -19.12
C ASN A 251 25.97 3.99 -20.24
N GLU A 252 24.90 3.84 -21.02
CA GLU A 252 24.55 4.77 -22.10
C GLU A 252 24.17 6.19 -21.62
N TYR A 253 23.85 6.35 -20.33
CA TYR A 253 23.49 7.65 -19.74
C TYR A 253 24.69 8.37 -19.10
N VAL A 254 25.85 7.72 -19.04
CA VAL A 254 27.08 8.32 -18.55
C VAL A 254 27.79 9.05 -19.68
N ALA A 255 28.20 10.29 -19.42
CA ALA A 255 28.97 11.11 -20.35
C ALA A 255 29.81 12.15 -19.58
N ASP A 256 30.52 13.02 -20.29
CA ASP A 256 31.17 14.17 -19.66
C ASP A 256 30.14 14.99 -18.87
N LYS A 257 30.43 15.24 -17.59
CA LYS A 257 29.55 15.90 -16.61
C LYS A 257 28.17 15.26 -16.41
N LYS A 258 27.97 14.01 -16.84
CA LYS A 258 26.72 13.25 -16.61
C LYS A 258 27.01 11.96 -15.87
N LEU A 259 26.40 11.84 -14.70
CA LEU A 259 26.52 10.70 -13.80
C LEU A 259 25.15 10.05 -13.61
N VAL A 260 25.17 8.79 -13.18
CA VAL A 260 23.97 8.07 -12.75
C VAL A 260 24.14 7.69 -11.29
N CYS A 261 23.08 7.86 -10.50
CA CYS A 261 23.00 7.39 -9.14
C CYS A 261 21.88 6.36 -9.01
N LEU A 262 22.21 5.19 -8.47
CA LEU A 262 21.29 4.08 -8.29
C LEU A 262 21.08 3.82 -6.79
N PHE A 263 19.81 3.67 -6.40
CA PHE A 263 19.43 3.10 -5.11
C PHE A 263 18.34 2.05 -5.29
N SER A 264 18.50 0.86 -4.71
CA SER A 264 17.42 -0.14 -4.66
C SER A 264 17.33 -0.79 -3.30
N THR A 265 16.13 -1.00 -2.75
CA THR A 265 15.93 -1.74 -1.49
C THR A 265 16.07 -3.27 -1.66
N ASN A 266 16.38 -3.75 -2.88
CA ASN A 266 16.70 -5.15 -3.14
C ASN A 266 18.02 -5.53 -2.45
N ARG A 267 18.07 -6.67 -1.74
CA ARG A 267 19.29 -7.17 -1.06
C ARG A 267 20.46 -7.46 -2.02
N ASN A 268 20.15 -7.80 -3.26
CA ASN A 268 21.12 -7.93 -4.35
C ASN A 268 20.87 -6.80 -5.37
N ALA A 269 21.00 -5.55 -4.91
CA ALA A 269 20.59 -4.36 -5.64
C ALA A 269 21.30 -4.19 -6.99
N TYR A 270 22.60 -4.50 -7.06
CA TYR A 270 23.45 -4.13 -8.19
C TYR A 270 24.20 -5.35 -8.74
N PRO A 271 23.51 -6.28 -9.43
CA PRO A 271 24.18 -7.43 -10.01
C PRO A 271 25.04 -7.03 -11.22
N GLY A 272 26.15 -7.75 -11.41
CA GLY A 272 27.07 -7.55 -12.53
C GLY A 272 28.24 -6.62 -12.19
N GLU A 273 28.92 -6.16 -13.23
CA GLU A 273 30.12 -5.32 -13.11
C GLU A 273 29.75 -3.86 -12.80
N SER A 274 30.65 -3.17 -12.08
CA SER A 274 30.54 -1.73 -11.86
C SER A 274 30.84 -0.96 -13.14
N VAL A 275 30.21 0.21 -13.28
CA VAL A 275 30.39 1.09 -14.43
C VAL A 275 30.90 2.43 -13.94
N LYS A 276 32.00 2.92 -14.54
CA LYS A 276 32.53 4.25 -14.23
C LYS A 276 31.47 5.31 -14.52
N GLY A 277 31.20 6.19 -13.56
CA GLY A 277 30.16 7.22 -13.67
C GLY A 277 28.75 6.76 -13.25
N VAL A 278 28.58 5.48 -12.89
CA VAL A 278 27.38 4.96 -12.23
C VAL A 278 27.70 4.72 -10.75
N ASN A 279 27.19 5.59 -9.88
CA ASN A 279 27.32 5.46 -8.42
C ASN A 279 26.18 4.61 -7.85
N CYS A 280 26.50 3.59 -7.07
CA CYS A 280 25.53 2.69 -6.46
C CYS A 280 25.54 2.89 -4.94
N LEU A 281 24.50 3.52 -4.40
CA LEU A 281 24.42 3.83 -2.97
C LEU A 281 24.17 2.56 -2.17
N SER A 282 24.91 2.38 -1.08
CA SER A 282 24.76 1.19 -0.24
C SER A 282 23.58 1.35 0.72
N HIS A 283 22.98 0.22 1.14
CA HIS A 283 21.89 0.27 2.12
C HIS A 283 22.35 0.83 3.47
N GLU A 284 23.52 0.40 3.94
CA GLU A 284 24.07 0.81 5.23
C GLU A 284 24.36 2.31 5.26
N GLU A 285 24.94 2.85 4.19
CA GLU A 285 25.17 4.29 4.03
C GLU A 285 23.89 5.11 4.17
N ILE A 286 22.85 4.74 3.42
CA ILE A 286 21.56 5.44 3.47
C ILE A 286 20.89 5.26 4.82
N TYR A 287 20.95 4.06 5.39
CA TYR A 287 20.40 3.77 6.70
C TYR A 287 21.05 4.62 7.79
N THR A 288 22.38 4.62 7.89
CA THR A 288 23.14 5.43 8.84
C THR A 288 22.82 6.92 8.64
N TRP A 289 22.79 7.39 7.39
CA TRP A 289 22.45 8.78 7.11
C TRP A 289 21.04 9.15 7.62
N ILE A 290 20.03 8.30 7.44
CA ILE A 290 18.67 8.54 7.96
C ILE A 290 18.69 8.66 9.50
N ILE A 291 19.42 7.79 10.19
CA ILE A 291 19.52 7.80 11.65
C ILE A 291 20.15 9.11 12.16
N ASP A 292 21.24 9.53 11.52
CA ASP A 292 21.97 10.74 11.88
C ASP A 292 21.21 12.00 11.50
N ASN A 293 20.38 11.92 10.45
CA ASN A 293 19.59 13.01 9.90
C ASN A 293 18.08 12.80 10.08
N SER A 294 17.64 12.30 11.24
CA SER A 294 16.21 12.08 11.53
C SER A 294 15.31 13.33 11.35
N TRP A 295 15.89 14.53 11.34
CA TRP A 295 15.22 15.77 10.96
C TRP A 295 14.64 15.75 9.54
N SER A 296 15.27 15.01 8.62
CA SER A 296 14.90 14.87 7.20
C SER A 296 13.65 14.02 6.98
N LEU A 297 13.21 13.26 7.99
CA LEU A 297 12.01 12.44 7.88
C LEU A 297 10.79 13.35 7.67
N THR A 298 10.04 13.07 6.61
CA THR A 298 8.79 13.78 6.31
C THR A 298 7.77 13.54 7.42
N GLU A 299 6.83 14.47 7.58
CA GLU A 299 5.77 14.33 8.59
C GLU A 299 4.94 13.04 8.40
N PRO A 300 4.54 12.65 7.18
CA PRO A 300 3.90 11.34 6.95
C PRO A 300 4.74 10.15 7.39
N LEU A 301 6.05 10.17 7.12
CA LEU A 301 6.94 9.09 7.52
C LEU A 301 7.09 9.01 9.04
N LYS A 302 7.21 10.15 9.73
CA LYS A 302 7.24 10.21 11.19
C LYS A 302 5.98 9.62 11.80
N GLN A 303 4.80 9.96 11.26
CA GLN A 303 3.52 9.42 11.74
C GLN A 303 3.44 7.90 11.59
N LYS A 304 3.85 7.35 10.44
CA LYS A 304 3.88 5.89 10.23
C LYS A 304 4.85 5.18 11.16
N LEU A 305 6.06 5.72 11.29
CA LEU A 305 7.06 5.13 12.18
C LEU A 305 6.61 5.19 13.63
N TRP A 306 5.95 6.27 14.05
CA TRP A 306 5.38 6.39 15.38
C TRP A 306 4.30 5.32 15.65
N ILE A 307 3.36 5.15 14.72
CA ILE A 307 2.34 4.09 14.82
C ILE A 307 2.99 2.71 14.89
N TYR A 308 4.07 2.50 14.12
CA TYR A 308 4.75 1.22 14.04
C TYR A 308 5.60 0.90 15.28
N LEU A 309 6.26 1.90 15.86
CA LEU A 309 7.29 1.70 16.87
C LEU A 309 6.87 2.12 18.28
N CYS A 310 5.94 3.06 18.42
CA CYS A 310 5.72 3.77 19.67
C CYS A 310 4.30 3.63 20.24
N GLU A 311 3.29 3.48 19.39
CA GLU A 311 1.91 3.24 19.82
C GLU A 311 1.73 1.81 20.36
N GLN A 312 0.95 1.69 21.43
CA GLN A 312 0.52 0.40 21.96
C GLN A 312 -0.91 0.11 21.49
N GLY A 313 -1.16 -1.15 21.16
CA GLY A 313 -2.48 -1.67 20.77
C GLY A 313 -3.37 -1.95 21.96
#